data_AF-A0A9W4M0V2-F1
#
_entry.id   AF-A0A9W4M0V2-F1
#
_cell.length_a   1.000
_cell.length_b   1.000
_cell.length_c   1.000
_cell.angle_alpha   90.00
_cell.angle_beta   90.00
_cell.angle_gamma   90.00
#
_symmetry.space_group_name_H-M   'P 1'
#
loop_
_entity.id
_entity.type
_entity.pdbx_description
1 polymer ?
#
loop_
_entity_poly.entity_id
_entity_poly.type
_entity_poly.pdbx_seq_one_letter_code
_entity_poly.pdbx_strand_id
1 'polypeptide(L)'
;MSGYQPASSDETVKLVFVAALVKCFDDPPGSDEDGFFNELISSLRAFDEQALRAGAKSIIRSRSSRRFPSIGECVKACEAEVPRERRKADTDMEREKEGFAIRIARGALGQRAWQEGWGYALFDFVQSHMRTPNAEEELDLVDLAKRNDDLLRRDRASLIPIEIKVVDAVTHRREVIRGKVHGHDGRR
;
A
#
# COMPACT_ATOMS: atom_id res chain seq x y z
N MET A 1 3.33 -22.20 40.04
CA MET A 1 2.42 -21.39 39.21
C MET A 1 3.11 -21.14 37.89
N SER A 2 2.71 -21.85 36.83
CA SER A 2 3.35 -21.75 35.51
C SER A 2 2.88 -20.46 34.85
N GLY A 3 3.79 -19.52 34.61
CA GLY A 3 3.51 -18.28 33.90
C GLY A 3 3.28 -18.59 32.41
N TYR A 4 2.04 -18.55 31.97
CA TYR A 4 1.71 -18.58 30.55
C TYR A 4 2.05 -17.20 29.97
N GLN A 5 3.20 -17.09 29.28
CA GLN A 5 3.43 -15.96 28.39
C GLN A 5 2.63 -16.23 27.10
N PRO A 6 1.76 -15.32 26.65
CA PRO A 6 1.11 -15.46 25.37
C PRO A 6 2.19 -15.51 24.28
N ALA A 7 2.09 -16.49 23.38
CA ALA A 7 3.00 -16.61 22.24
C ALA A 7 2.96 -15.31 21.43
N SER A 8 4.11 -14.92 20.87
CA SER A 8 4.17 -13.77 19.95
C SER A 8 3.18 -13.99 18.80
N SER A 9 2.53 -12.93 18.31
CA SER A 9 1.59 -13.02 17.17
C SER A 9 2.22 -13.73 15.97
N ASP A 10 3.51 -13.50 15.72
CA ASP A 10 4.27 -14.13 14.65
C ASP A 10 4.44 -15.64 14.86
N GLU A 11 4.69 -16.07 16.11
CA GLU A 11 4.81 -17.47 16.46
C GLU A 11 3.47 -18.20 16.32
N THR A 12 2.38 -17.53 16.67
CA THR A 12 1.01 -18.04 16.47
C THR A 12 0.74 -18.27 14.97
N VAL A 13 1.05 -17.31 14.11
CA VAL A 13 0.89 -17.47 12.65
C VAL A 13 1.73 -18.64 12.14
N LYS A 14 2.99 -18.75 12.55
CA LYS A 14 3.88 -19.86 12.15
C LYS A 14 3.31 -21.22 12.56
N LEU A 15 2.97 -21.38 13.83
CA LEU A 15 2.54 -22.67 14.40
C LEU A 15 1.17 -23.12 13.89
N VAL A 16 0.27 -22.17 13.67
CA VAL A 16 -1.15 -22.47 13.45
C VAL A 16 -1.51 -22.43 11.97
N PHE A 17 -0.95 -21.50 11.21
CA PHE A 17 -1.28 -21.28 9.81
C PHE A 17 -0.23 -21.88 8.89
N VAL A 18 1.02 -21.42 8.99
CA VAL A 18 2.10 -21.83 8.08
C VAL A 18 2.37 -23.33 8.18
N ALA A 19 2.49 -23.87 9.40
CA ALA A 19 2.71 -25.29 9.62
C ALA A 19 1.58 -26.19 9.09
N ALA A 20 0.35 -25.67 8.97
CA ALA A 20 -0.76 -26.41 8.38
C ALA A 20 -0.65 -26.45 6.85
N LEU A 21 -0.27 -25.34 6.22
CA LEU A 21 -0.13 -25.25 4.76
C LEU A 21 1.07 -26.04 4.24
N VAL A 22 2.23 -25.95 4.90
CA VAL A 22 3.45 -26.68 4.52
C VAL A 22 3.24 -28.20 4.55
N LYS A 23 2.30 -28.70 5.36
CA LYS A 23 1.95 -30.14 5.38
C LYS A 23 1.12 -30.60 4.18
N CYS A 24 0.41 -29.69 3.52
CA CYS A 24 -0.57 -30.04 2.49
C CYS A 24 -0.16 -29.59 1.07
N PHE A 25 0.66 -28.56 0.97
CA PHE A 25 1.08 -27.96 -0.30
C PHE A 25 2.58 -28.18 -0.55
N ASP A 26 2.98 -28.07 -1.80
CA ASP A 26 4.38 -28.08 -2.25
C ASP A 26 5.07 -26.74 -1.90
N ASP A 27 6.33 -26.57 -2.26
CA ASP A 27 7.14 -25.40 -1.90
C ASP A 27 6.50 -24.05 -2.32
N PRO A 28 6.72 -22.98 -1.53
CA PRO A 28 6.17 -21.66 -1.82
C PRO A 28 6.73 -21.09 -3.15
N PRO A 29 5.97 -20.20 -3.82
CA PRO A 29 6.39 -19.66 -5.10
C PRO A 29 7.55 -18.67 -4.92
N GLY A 30 8.64 -18.88 -5.67
CA GLY A 30 9.77 -17.94 -5.77
C GLY A 30 11.12 -18.59 -5.50
N SER A 31 12.18 -17.80 -5.60
CA SER A 31 13.54 -18.20 -5.23
C SER A 31 13.91 -17.83 -3.78
N ASP A 32 13.07 -17.04 -3.12
CA ASP A 32 13.26 -16.54 -1.74
C ASP A 32 12.10 -16.97 -0.86
N GLU A 33 12.22 -18.16 -0.28
CA GLU A 33 11.24 -18.78 0.62
C GLU A 33 11.09 -18.00 1.93
N ASP A 34 12.20 -17.52 2.49
CA ASP A 34 12.21 -16.76 3.73
C ASP A 34 11.50 -15.42 3.57
N GLY A 35 11.76 -14.71 2.47
CA GLY A 35 11.06 -13.47 2.12
C GLY A 35 9.55 -13.67 2.01
N PHE A 36 9.13 -14.75 1.33
CA PHE A 36 7.72 -15.10 1.19
C PHE A 36 7.04 -15.34 2.55
N PHE A 37 7.64 -16.16 3.42
CA PHE A 37 7.04 -16.44 4.72
C PHE A 37 7.03 -15.23 5.64
N ASN A 38 8.06 -14.40 5.61
CA ASN A 38 8.09 -13.15 6.38
C ASN A 38 6.96 -12.20 5.95
N GLU A 39 6.73 -12.05 4.65
CA GLU A 39 5.62 -11.25 4.13
C GLU A 39 4.25 -11.86 4.48
N LEU A 40 4.13 -13.18 4.41
CA LEU A 40 2.91 -13.89 4.81
C LEU A 40 2.60 -13.69 6.30
N ILE A 41 3.60 -13.84 7.17
CA ILE A 41 3.45 -13.64 8.62
C ILE A 41 3.07 -12.19 8.92
N SER A 42 3.77 -11.23 8.32
CA SER A 42 3.50 -9.81 8.49
C SER A 42 2.06 -9.46 8.07
N SER A 43 1.58 -10.05 6.98
CA SER A 43 0.22 -9.84 6.46
C SER A 43 -0.86 -10.50 7.33
N LEU A 44 -0.53 -11.59 8.03
CA LEU A 44 -1.48 -12.36 8.82
C LEU A 44 -1.48 -12.04 10.33
N ARG A 45 -0.53 -11.23 10.82
CA ARG A 45 -0.38 -10.89 12.26
C ARG A 45 -1.59 -10.19 12.88
N ALA A 46 -2.48 -9.62 12.06
CA ALA A 46 -3.68 -8.91 12.52
C ALA A 46 -4.86 -9.85 12.79
N PHE A 47 -4.80 -11.12 12.36
CA PHE A 47 -5.86 -12.09 12.59
C PHE A 47 -5.66 -12.82 13.90
N ASP A 48 -6.77 -13.14 14.59
CA ASP A 48 -6.71 -13.99 15.77
C ASP A 48 -6.47 -15.46 15.41
N GLU A 49 -6.08 -16.26 16.41
CA GLU A 49 -5.78 -17.67 16.21
C GLU A 49 -6.95 -18.46 15.61
N GLN A 50 -8.20 -18.10 15.95
CA GLN A 50 -9.38 -18.79 15.46
C GLN A 50 -9.58 -18.55 13.96
N ALA A 51 -9.46 -17.30 13.51
CA ALA A 51 -9.53 -16.92 12.10
C ALA A 51 -8.39 -17.58 11.29
N LEU A 52 -7.17 -17.62 11.86
CA LEU A 52 -6.04 -18.33 11.23
C LEU A 52 -6.33 -19.83 11.06
N ARG A 53 -6.80 -20.52 12.10
CA ARG A 53 -7.15 -21.96 12.02
C ARG A 53 -8.23 -22.22 10.98
N ALA A 54 -9.26 -21.39 10.96
CA ALA A 54 -10.38 -21.54 10.05
C ALA A 54 -9.97 -21.24 8.61
N GLY A 55 -9.21 -20.16 8.38
CA GLY A 55 -8.68 -19.78 7.08
C GLY A 55 -7.79 -20.87 6.47
N ALA A 56 -6.83 -21.41 7.24
CA ALA A 56 -5.97 -22.49 6.78
C ALA A 56 -6.78 -23.73 6.38
N LYS A 57 -7.74 -24.15 7.21
CA LYS A 57 -8.65 -25.26 6.90
C LYS A 57 -9.48 -25.00 5.63
N SER A 58 -9.94 -23.77 5.44
CA SER A 58 -10.72 -23.36 4.28
C SER A 58 -9.90 -23.50 2.98
N ILE A 59 -8.65 -23.05 2.98
CA ILE A 59 -7.72 -23.20 1.84
C ILE A 59 -7.46 -24.68 1.54
N ILE A 60 -7.10 -25.46 2.55
CA ILE A 60 -6.81 -26.90 2.41
C ILE A 60 -8.01 -27.64 1.83
N ARG A 61 -9.23 -27.30 2.24
CA ARG A 61 -10.45 -27.96 1.76
C ARG A 61 -10.86 -27.52 0.35
N SER A 62 -10.64 -26.26 -0.01
CA SER A 62 -11.14 -25.68 -1.25
C SER A 62 -10.23 -25.91 -2.46
N ARG A 63 -8.93 -26.14 -2.24
CA ARG A 63 -7.98 -26.34 -3.33
C ARG A 63 -7.86 -27.80 -3.75
N SER A 64 -7.83 -28.01 -5.08
CA SER A 64 -7.49 -29.28 -5.73
C SER A 64 -6.02 -29.37 -6.16
N SER A 65 -5.33 -28.24 -6.25
CA SER A 65 -3.90 -28.19 -6.61
C SER A 65 -3.01 -28.24 -5.37
N ARG A 66 -1.85 -28.89 -5.49
CA ARG A 66 -0.80 -28.89 -4.46
C ARG A 66 0.08 -27.64 -4.47
N ARG A 67 -0.10 -26.71 -5.42
CA ARG A 67 0.62 -25.43 -5.43
C ARG A 67 0.32 -24.64 -4.16
N PHE A 68 1.35 -24.07 -3.53
CA PHE A 68 1.19 -23.22 -2.36
C PHE A 68 0.26 -22.02 -2.65
N PRO A 69 -0.63 -21.62 -1.71
CA PRO A 69 -1.49 -20.45 -1.88
C PRO A 69 -0.69 -19.15 -1.92
N SER A 70 -1.16 -18.18 -2.71
CA SER A 70 -0.61 -16.83 -2.67
C SER A 70 -0.94 -16.14 -1.35
N ILE A 71 -0.17 -15.11 -0.98
CA ILE A 71 -0.41 -14.32 0.24
C ILE A 71 -1.82 -13.71 0.21
N GLY A 72 -2.25 -13.17 -0.93
CA GLY A 72 -3.59 -12.62 -1.10
C GLY A 72 -4.73 -13.64 -0.93
N GLU A 73 -4.53 -14.90 -1.33
CA GLU A 73 -5.48 -15.98 -1.05
C GLU A 73 -5.53 -16.31 0.44
N CYS A 74 -4.37 -16.32 1.11
CA CYS A 74 -4.27 -16.57 2.54
C CYS A 74 -5.00 -15.51 3.36
N VAL A 75 -4.75 -14.23 3.06
CA VAL A 75 -5.41 -13.09 3.72
C VAL A 75 -6.92 -13.16 3.52
N LYS A 76 -7.40 -13.35 2.29
CA LYS A 76 -8.84 -13.46 1.99
C LYS A 76 -9.52 -14.62 2.74
N ALA A 77 -8.84 -15.75 2.89
CA ALA A 77 -9.38 -16.88 3.63
C ALA A 77 -9.51 -16.58 5.12
N CYS A 78 -8.53 -15.90 5.73
CA CYS A 78 -8.62 -15.47 7.12
C CYS A 78 -9.69 -14.39 7.32
N GLU A 79 -9.75 -13.40 6.43
CA GLU A 79 -10.78 -12.35 6.45
C GLU A 79 -12.18 -12.96 6.44
N ALA A 80 -12.43 -13.95 5.57
CA ALA A 80 -13.70 -14.65 5.44
C ALA A 80 -14.23 -15.24 6.76
N GLU A 81 -13.32 -15.60 7.67
CA GLU A 81 -13.61 -16.26 8.95
C GLU A 81 -13.66 -15.26 10.12
N VAL A 82 -13.25 -14.00 9.92
CA VAL A 82 -13.46 -12.94 10.91
C VAL A 82 -14.96 -12.71 11.10
N PRO A 83 -15.50 -12.81 12.33
CA PRO A 83 -16.92 -12.61 12.61
C PRO A 83 -17.43 -11.30 12.01
N ARG A 84 -18.59 -11.34 11.34
CA ARG A 84 -19.19 -10.17 10.68
C ARG A 84 -19.40 -8.97 11.62
N GLU A 85 -19.58 -9.23 12.91
CA GLU A 85 -19.70 -8.18 13.94
C GLU A 85 -18.42 -7.37 14.10
N ARG A 86 -17.25 -8.00 14.02
CA ARG A 86 -15.96 -7.29 14.07
C ARG A 86 -15.75 -6.45 12.81
N ARG A 87 -16.09 -6.97 11.62
CA ARG A 87 -15.99 -6.20 10.37
C ARG A 87 -16.87 -4.95 10.37
N LYS A 88 -18.06 -5.03 10.98
CA LYS A 88 -18.94 -3.86 11.14
C LYS A 88 -18.35 -2.82 12.10
N ALA A 89 -17.82 -3.26 13.24
CA ALA A 89 -17.20 -2.37 14.21
C ALA A 89 -16.03 -1.58 13.62
N ASP A 90 -15.18 -2.22 12.81
CA ASP A 90 -14.08 -1.54 12.13
C ASP A 90 -14.59 -0.50 11.12
N THR A 91 -15.63 -0.85 10.35
CA THR A 91 -16.26 0.07 9.38
C THR A 91 -16.91 1.27 10.07
N ASP A 92 -17.57 1.04 11.21
CA ASP A 92 -18.24 2.11 11.97
C ASP A 92 -17.22 3.05 12.62
N MET A 93 -16.12 2.51 13.14
CA MET A 93 -15.00 3.29 13.67
C MET A 93 -14.31 4.11 12.57
N GLU A 94 -14.10 3.54 11.38
CA GLU A 94 -13.55 4.28 10.22
C GLU A 94 -14.47 5.43 9.80
N ARG A 95 -15.78 5.20 9.77
CA ARG A 95 -16.77 6.24 9.50
C ARG A 95 -16.79 7.32 10.57
N GLU A 96 -16.63 6.95 11.83
CA GLU A 96 -16.54 7.92 12.92
C GLU A 96 -15.26 8.77 12.80
N LYS A 97 -14.13 8.14 12.48
CA LYS A 97 -12.86 8.83 12.21
C LYS A 97 -12.98 9.83 11.07
N GLU A 98 -13.55 9.40 9.95
CA GLU A 98 -13.80 10.27 8.79
C GLU A 98 -14.76 11.41 9.15
N GLY A 99 -15.87 11.12 9.83
CA GLY A 99 -16.85 12.12 10.26
C GLY A 99 -16.25 13.16 11.21
N PHE A 100 -15.35 12.74 12.10
CA PHE A 100 -14.62 13.64 12.98
C PHE A 100 -13.62 14.53 12.21
N ALA A 101 -12.83 13.94 11.32
CA ALA A 101 -11.88 14.67 10.47
C ALA A 101 -12.59 15.71 9.58
N ILE A 102 -13.73 15.36 8.97
CA ILE A 102 -14.55 16.29 8.18
C ILE A 102 -15.07 17.45 9.04
N ARG A 103 -15.47 17.18 10.29
CA ARG A 103 -15.95 18.23 11.20
C ARG A 103 -14.85 19.22 11.54
N ILE A 104 -13.64 18.74 11.82
CA ILE A 104 -12.47 19.61 12.08
C ILE A 104 -12.08 20.39 10.82
N ALA A 105 -12.06 19.74 9.65
CA ALA A 105 -11.73 20.36 8.37
C ALA A 105 -12.69 21.52 7.99
N ARG A 106 -13.94 21.48 8.46
CA ARG A 106 -14.94 22.55 8.26
C ARG A 106 -14.83 23.69 9.28
N GLY A 107 -14.13 23.48 10.39
CA GLY A 107 -13.93 24.48 11.45
C GLY A 107 -12.90 25.55 11.08
N ALA A 108 -12.67 26.50 12.00
CA ALA A 108 -11.70 27.58 11.81
C ALA A 108 -10.27 27.06 11.56
N LEU A 109 -9.87 26.01 12.29
CA LEU A 109 -8.58 25.36 12.11
C LEU A 109 -8.41 24.78 10.70
N GLY A 110 -9.44 24.07 10.21
CA GLY A 110 -9.43 23.50 8.86
C GLY A 110 -9.42 24.56 7.76
N GLN A 111 -10.16 25.65 7.93
CA GLN A 111 -10.13 26.77 6.98
C GLN A 111 -8.74 27.41 6.90
N ARG A 112 -8.09 27.66 8.04
CA ARG A 112 -6.71 28.15 8.08
C ARG A 112 -5.75 27.17 7.40
N ALA A 113 -5.86 25.88 7.72
CA ALA A 113 -5.03 24.85 7.12
C ALA A 113 -5.18 24.78 5.60
N TRP A 114 -6.39 24.98 5.07
CA TRP A 114 -6.59 25.05 3.61
C TRP A 114 -6.02 26.31 2.97
N GLN A 115 -6.12 27.46 3.64
CA GLN A 115 -5.54 28.71 3.14
C GLN A 115 -4.01 28.66 3.11
N GLU A 116 -3.40 27.98 4.07
CA GLU A 116 -1.95 27.86 4.22
C GLU A 116 -1.37 26.60 3.55
N GLY A 117 -2.19 25.77 2.90
CA GLY A 117 -1.74 24.62 2.10
C GLY A 117 -1.43 23.33 2.87
N TRP A 118 -1.76 23.24 4.15
CA TRP A 118 -1.48 22.06 4.99
C TRP A 118 -2.71 21.28 5.44
N GLY A 119 -3.89 21.56 4.89
CA GLY A 119 -5.13 20.90 5.32
C GLY A 119 -5.19 19.38 5.10
N TYR A 120 -4.43 18.82 4.13
CA TYR A 120 -4.34 17.36 3.96
C TYR A 120 -3.58 16.73 5.13
N ALA A 121 -2.47 17.34 5.55
CA ALA A 121 -1.72 16.91 6.72
C ALA A 121 -2.58 16.97 8.00
N LEU A 122 -3.41 18.02 8.14
CA LEU A 122 -4.38 18.11 9.22
C LEU A 122 -5.42 16.98 9.17
N PHE A 123 -5.97 16.69 7.99
CA PHE A 123 -6.96 15.63 7.82
C PHE A 123 -6.39 14.26 8.25
N ASP A 124 -5.20 13.92 7.74
CA ASP A 124 -4.51 12.66 8.05
C ASP A 124 -4.17 12.57 9.54
N PHE A 125 -3.72 13.67 10.15
CA PHE A 125 -3.44 13.74 11.58
C PHE A 125 -4.68 13.43 12.41
N VAL A 126 -5.80 14.09 12.10
CA VAL A 126 -7.06 13.94 12.83
C VAL A 126 -7.64 12.53 12.65
N GLN A 127 -7.56 11.97 11.44
CA GLN A 127 -8.00 10.61 11.15
C GLN A 127 -7.18 9.56 11.94
N SER A 128 -5.88 9.81 12.11
CA SER A 128 -4.97 8.91 12.82
C SER A 128 -5.09 9.01 14.35
N HIS A 129 -5.23 10.22 14.89
CA HIS A 129 -5.14 10.48 16.33
C HIS A 129 -6.49 10.76 17.00
N MET A 130 -7.57 10.95 16.24
CA MET A 130 -8.91 11.25 16.75
C MET A 130 -8.97 12.46 17.69
N ARG A 131 -8.13 13.46 17.44
CA ARG A 131 -8.12 14.74 18.16
C ARG A 131 -7.59 15.86 17.27
N THR A 132 -7.77 17.10 17.72
CA THR A 132 -7.10 18.25 17.11
C THR A 132 -5.62 18.28 17.49
N PRO A 133 -4.73 18.74 16.59
CA PRO A 133 -3.34 18.99 16.94
C PRO A 133 -3.25 20.10 17.99
N ASN A 134 -2.19 20.06 18.80
CA ASN A 134 -1.79 21.19 19.63
C ASN A 134 -0.92 22.17 18.82
N ALA A 135 -0.49 23.28 19.43
CA ALA A 135 0.26 24.31 18.73
C ALA A 135 1.63 23.86 18.18
N GLU A 136 2.32 22.94 18.85
CA GLU A 136 3.60 22.38 18.38
C GLU A 136 3.37 21.45 17.18
N GLU A 137 2.38 20.58 17.28
CA GLU A 137 2.00 19.66 16.20
C GLU A 137 1.49 20.40 14.96
N GLU A 138 0.80 21.53 15.13
CA GLU A 138 0.42 22.39 14.00
C GLU A 138 1.64 22.88 13.21
N LEU A 139 2.73 23.27 13.90
CA LEU A 139 3.98 23.68 13.24
C LEU A 139 4.60 22.51 12.48
N ASP A 140 4.61 21.32 13.07
CA ASP A 140 5.11 20.10 12.42
C ASP A 140 4.32 19.76 11.15
N LEU A 141 3.00 19.91 11.17
CA LEU A 141 2.13 19.67 10.02
C LEU A 141 2.38 20.69 8.89
N VAL A 142 2.61 21.95 9.24
CA VAL A 142 2.99 23.00 8.27
C VAL A 142 4.32 22.65 7.61
N ASP A 143 5.32 22.24 8.38
CA ASP A 143 6.65 21.91 7.85
C ASP A 143 6.64 20.59 7.07
N LEU A 144 5.79 19.64 7.44
CA LEU A 144 5.53 18.45 6.64
C LEU A 144 4.91 18.81 5.28
N ALA A 145 3.89 19.68 5.25
CA ALA A 145 3.24 20.11 4.02
C ALA A 145 4.22 20.83 3.08
N LYS A 146 5.05 21.75 3.60
CA LYS A 146 6.09 22.43 2.80
C LYS A 146 7.08 21.45 2.18
N ARG A 147 7.55 20.45 2.95
CA ARG A 147 8.47 19.42 2.44
C ARG A 147 7.83 18.62 1.31
N ASN A 148 6.57 18.24 1.46
CA ASN A 148 5.84 17.50 0.43
C ASN A 148 5.64 18.34 -0.83
N ASP A 149 5.29 19.62 -0.69
CA ASP A 149 5.17 20.55 -1.82
C ASP A 149 6.49 20.73 -2.58
N ASP A 150 7.61 20.79 -1.86
CA ASP A 150 8.93 20.89 -2.47
C ASP A 150 9.32 19.61 -3.21
N LEU A 151 8.97 18.43 -2.69
CA LEU A 151 9.16 17.16 -3.38
C LEU A 151 8.33 17.10 -4.66
N LEU A 152 7.05 17.44 -4.59
CA LEU A 152 6.16 17.48 -5.76
C LEU A 152 6.63 18.51 -6.80
N ARG A 153 7.15 19.66 -6.36
CA ARG A 153 7.73 20.67 -7.26
C ARG A 153 8.98 20.14 -7.96
N ARG A 154 9.87 19.44 -7.25
CA ARG A 154 11.06 18.82 -7.83
C ARG A 154 10.71 17.73 -8.84
N ASP A 155 9.76 16.86 -8.49
CA ASP A 155 9.29 15.81 -9.37
C ASP A 155 8.66 16.41 -10.64
N ARG A 156 7.80 17.42 -10.48
CA ARG A 156 7.19 18.12 -11.63
C ARG A 156 8.22 18.84 -12.50
N ALA A 157 9.26 19.44 -11.91
CA ALA A 157 10.36 20.05 -12.65
C ALA A 157 11.22 19.01 -13.40
N SER A 158 11.34 17.80 -12.85
CA SER A 158 12.05 16.69 -13.51
C SER A 158 11.25 16.10 -14.68
N LEU A 159 9.93 16.31 -14.71
CA LEU A 159 9.02 15.72 -15.70
C LEU A 159 8.90 16.50 -17.02
N ILE A 160 9.58 17.63 -17.23
CA ILE A 160 9.51 18.37 -18.51
C ILE A 160 10.90 18.86 -18.99
N PRO A 161 11.36 18.57 -20.24
CA PRO A 161 10.70 17.82 -21.31
C PRO A 161 11.53 16.65 -21.90
N ILE A 162 11.00 15.43 -21.79
CA ILE A 162 11.30 14.34 -22.75
C ILE A 162 10.69 14.67 -24.13
N GLU A 163 9.64 15.51 -24.18
CA GLU A 163 8.91 15.83 -25.42
C GLU A 163 9.72 16.66 -26.44
N ILE A 164 10.65 17.54 -26.01
CA ILE A 164 11.45 18.35 -26.96
C ILE A 164 12.52 17.48 -27.65
N LYS A 165 13.09 16.48 -26.95
CA LYS A 165 14.10 15.59 -27.55
C LYS A 165 13.52 14.63 -28.57
N VAL A 166 12.25 14.24 -28.45
CA VAL A 166 11.60 13.36 -29.43
C VAL A 166 11.29 14.12 -30.72
N VAL A 167 10.84 15.37 -30.63
CA VAL A 167 10.56 16.20 -31.82
C VAL A 167 11.87 16.53 -32.57
N ASP A 168 12.95 16.88 -31.86
CA ASP A 168 14.25 17.14 -32.49
C ASP A 168 14.85 15.87 -33.14
N ALA A 169 14.75 14.72 -32.47
CA ALA A 169 15.24 13.44 -33.02
C ALA A 169 14.44 12.99 -34.26
N VAL A 170 13.12 13.21 -34.28
CA VAL A 170 12.26 12.87 -35.42
C VAL A 170 12.50 13.83 -36.59
N THR A 171 12.72 15.12 -36.31
CA THR A 171 12.99 16.14 -37.34
C THR A 171 14.34 15.90 -38.01
N HIS A 172 15.39 15.59 -37.23
CA HIS A 172 16.71 15.27 -37.76
C HIS A 172 16.70 14.00 -38.63
N ARG A 173 15.92 12.97 -38.26
CA ARG A 173 15.79 11.73 -39.04
C ARG A 173 15.07 11.97 -40.37
N ARG A 174 14.12 12.91 -40.43
CA ARG A 174 13.38 13.27 -41.65
C ARG A 174 14.28 13.98 -42.68
N GLU A 175 15.20 14.83 -42.24
CA GLU A 175 16.15 15.52 -43.13
C GLU A 175 17.19 14.57 -43.72
N VAL A 176 17.71 13.63 -42.91
CA VAL A 176 18.67 12.61 -43.38
C VAL A 176 18.05 11.70 -44.46
N ILE A 177 16.77 11.37 -44.34
CA ILE A 177 16.06 10.57 -45.35
C ILE A 177 15.83 11.40 -46.62
N ARG A 178 15.43 12.68 -46.51
CA ARG A 178 15.15 13.53 -47.67
C ARG A 178 16.40 13.87 -48.49
N GLY A 179 17.56 14.00 -47.84
CA GLY A 179 18.86 14.18 -48.49
C GLY A 179 19.38 12.95 -49.23
N LYS A 180 19.02 11.73 -48.78
CA LYS A 180 19.39 10.48 -49.48
C LYS A 180 18.57 10.20 -50.75
N VAL A 181 17.35 10.71 -50.84
CA VAL A 181 16.47 10.45 -51.99
C VAL A 181 16.82 11.29 -53.23
N HIS A 182 17.52 12.43 -53.07
CA HIS A 182 17.92 13.30 -54.20
C HIS A 182 19.33 13.00 -54.76
N GLY A 183 20.04 12.01 -54.23
CA GLY A 183 21.41 11.67 -54.64
C GLY A 183 21.54 10.54 -55.66
N HIS A 184 20.43 9.98 -56.15
CA HIS A 184 20.45 8.82 -57.05
C HIS A 184 19.73 9.12 -58.37
N ASP A 185 20.17 10.17 -59.06
CA ASP A 185 19.94 10.26 -60.50
C ASP A 185 21.21 10.77 -61.18
N GLY A 186 21.62 10.08 -62.25
CA GLY A 186 22.84 10.42 -62.99
C GLY A 186 24.00 9.44 -62.82
N ARG A 187 23.80 8.16 -63.17
CA ARG A 187 24.85 7.38 -63.84
C ARG A 187 24.27 6.24 -64.69
N ARG A 188 23.97 6.63 -65.94
CA ARG A 188 24.12 5.94 -67.24
C ARG A 188 22.84 5.79 -68.02
#